data_AF-A0AAW1CSS3-F1
#
_entry.id   AF-A0AAW1CSS3-F1
#
_cell.length_a   1.000
_cell.length_b   1.000
_cell.length_c   1.000
_cell.angle_alpha   90.00
_cell.angle_beta   90.00
_cell.angle_gamma   90.00
#
_symmetry.space_group_name_H-M   'P 1'
#
loop_
_entity.id
_entity.type
_entity.pdbx_description
1 polymer ?
#
loop_
_entity_poly.entity_id
_entity_poly.type
_entity_poly.pdbx_seq_one_letter_code
_entity_poly.pdbx_strand_id
1 'polypeptide(L)'
;MESVKKEEITDSKTEEEEHELDPRIQVELEKLNNCTDIINKLEIELDEANTTFRILLKDSMRRLKVMTCKLGSCIDRARPYYEAVDIARKAQLECQKAAVQFQRANGIHQAAKETVALAEARFLSKQNEWQFDNAWQEMLNHATTKVTEAERQKSESGREHQKRAMLFNLAEQKVISLERKLRTSVIKSRPYFEEKEVCQGQLNAQKRRIDQIQDEIFKAKKEYSQALRRLELISEEIHLRRRDKSGSVSPSPPTGPREPGVGAELIPSHSDEASPWDLEKEMERADLRSLGSISVATSSAVSESDDLEIMVEEDLETLRNRVKELSMGGEADPKWANELGEAIARLDHVLFIRECDKELRALVGANAIKTSSPSPTPPNDKQIN
;
A
#
# COMPACT_ATOMS: atom_id res chain seq x y z
N MET A 1 9.30 52.23 -74.23
CA MET A 1 8.04 51.72 -73.65
C MET A 1 7.88 50.34 -74.25
N GLU A 2 7.82 49.22 -73.55
CA GLU A 2 7.67 48.88 -72.14
C GLU A 2 7.83 47.34 -72.09
N SER A 3 8.35 46.78 -70.99
CA SER A 3 8.42 45.31 -70.71
C SER A 3 9.48 44.57 -71.54
N VAL A 4 10.50 43.90 -71.00
CA VAL A 4 10.45 42.75 -70.08
C VAL A 4 11.78 42.72 -69.28
N LYS A 5 11.72 43.08 -68.00
CA LYS A 5 12.79 42.85 -67.00
C LYS A 5 12.10 42.63 -65.67
N LYS A 6 11.53 41.43 -65.50
CA LYS A 6 10.90 41.00 -64.25
C LYS A 6 10.72 39.48 -64.25
N GLU A 7 11.81 38.73 -64.29
CA GLU A 7 11.76 37.28 -64.12
C GLU A 7 13.18 36.73 -63.88
N GLU A 8 13.86 37.18 -62.82
CA GLU A 8 15.13 36.54 -62.40
C GLU A 8 15.56 36.90 -60.96
N ILE A 9 14.61 37.27 -60.08
CA ILE A 9 14.91 37.61 -58.66
C ILE A 9 14.06 36.78 -57.69
N THR A 10 13.24 35.85 -58.18
CA THR A 10 12.31 35.07 -57.33
C THR A 10 12.76 33.65 -57.03
N ASP A 11 13.82 33.15 -57.68
CA ASP A 11 14.20 31.72 -57.55
C ASP A 11 15.31 31.47 -56.51
N SER A 12 16.13 32.47 -56.19
CA SER A 12 17.20 32.34 -55.19
C SER A 12 16.75 32.41 -53.74
N LYS A 13 15.51 32.85 -53.47
CA LYS A 13 14.94 32.87 -52.11
C LYS A 13 14.35 31.53 -51.69
N THR A 14 13.99 30.68 -52.64
CA THR A 14 13.31 29.40 -52.39
C THR A 14 14.29 28.30 -51.99
N GLU A 15 15.55 28.36 -52.43
CA GLU A 15 16.58 27.36 -52.06
C GLU A 15 17.19 27.63 -50.66
N GLU A 16 17.24 28.88 -50.20
CA GLU A 16 17.74 29.22 -48.86
C GLU A 16 16.77 28.80 -47.73
N GLU A 17 15.45 28.78 -48.00
CA GLU A 17 14.43 28.32 -47.05
C GLU A 17 14.42 26.77 -46.85
N GLU A 18 15.04 25.99 -47.75
CA GLU A 18 15.10 24.52 -47.61
C GLU A 18 16.18 24.02 -46.62
N HIS A 19 17.08 24.91 -46.19
CA HIS A 19 18.20 24.59 -45.31
C HIS A 19 18.08 25.09 -43.86
N GLU A 20 17.02 25.83 -43.51
CA GLU A 20 16.77 26.21 -42.11
C GLU A 20 16.27 24.98 -41.33
N LEU A 21 17.06 24.55 -40.34
CA LEU A 21 16.70 23.44 -39.45
C LEU A 21 15.36 23.76 -38.77
N ASP A 22 14.41 22.81 -38.81
CA ASP A 22 13.11 22.99 -38.16
C ASP A 22 13.32 23.36 -36.67
N PRO A 23 12.85 24.51 -36.20
CA PRO A 23 13.10 24.99 -34.84
C PRO A 23 12.58 24.02 -33.76
N ARG A 24 11.63 23.14 -34.11
CA ARG A 24 11.14 22.08 -33.22
C ARG A 24 12.20 21.02 -32.92
N ILE A 25 13.12 20.75 -33.86
CA ILE A 25 14.22 19.81 -33.67
C ILE A 25 15.15 20.33 -32.57
N GLN A 26 15.49 21.62 -32.61
CA GLN A 26 16.36 22.23 -31.60
C GLN A 26 15.75 22.10 -30.20
N VAL A 27 14.44 22.37 -30.05
CA VAL A 27 13.74 22.25 -28.77
C VAL A 27 13.78 20.81 -28.23
N GLU A 28 13.53 19.80 -29.06
CA GLU A 28 13.55 18.41 -28.60
C GLU A 28 14.98 17.89 -28.34
N LEU A 29 16.00 18.39 -29.02
CA LEU A 29 17.41 18.11 -28.71
C LEU A 29 17.86 18.75 -27.40
N GLU A 30 17.46 19.99 -27.13
CA GLU A 30 17.71 20.66 -25.85
C GLU A 30 17.04 19.89 -24.70
N LYS A 31 15.81 19.40 -24.89
CA LYS A 31 15.14 18.50 -23.93
C LYS A 31 15.91 17.20 -23.72
N LEU A 32 16.44 16.60 -24.77
CA LEU A 32 17.21 15.37 -24.70
C LEU A 32 18.51 15.56 -23.90
N ASN A 33 19.25 16.63 -24.18
CA ASN A 33 20.46 17.00 -23.44
C ASN A 33 20.14 17.23 -21.95
N ASN A 34 19.10 18.03 -21.67
CA ASN A 34 18.67 18.27 -20.28
C ASN A 34 18.23 16.97 -19.57
N CYS A 35 17.48 16.09 -20.23
CA CYS A 35 17.10 14.80 -19.66
C CYS A 35 18.34 13.93 -19.38
N THR A 36 19.34 13.96 -20.26
CA THR A 36 20.59 13.21 -20.10
C THR A 36 21.37 13.71 -18.88
N ASP A 37 21.50 15.03 -18.73
CA ASP A 37 22.17 15.64 -17.58
C ASP A 37 21.44 15.32 -16.27
N ILE A 38 20.11 15.37 -16.28
CA ILE A 38 19.27 15.00 -15.13
C ILE A 38 19.45 13.52 -14.77
N ILE A 39 19.43 12.61 -15.76
CA ILE A 39 19.62 11.17 -15.53
C ILE A 39 20.99 10.93 -14.90
N ASN A 40 22.06 11.48 -15.47
CA ASN A 40 23.42 11.30 -14.95
C ASN A 40 23.54 11.82 -13.51
N LYS A 41 22.96 12.98 -13.22
CA LYS A 41 22.95 13.55 -11.87
C LYS A 41 22.20 12.65 -10.89
N LEU A 42 20.99 12.22 -11.24
CA LEU A 42 20.17 11.37 -10.38
C LEU A 42 20.80 9.99 -10.17
N GLU A 43 21.48 9.43 -11.17
CA GLU A 43 22.21 8.16 -11.03
C GLU A 43 23.36 8.27 -10.03
N ILE A 44 24.12 9.38 -10.05
CA ILE A 44 25.15 9.66 -9.03
C ILE A 44 24.51 9.79 -7.64
N GLU A 45 23.43 10.57 -7.52
CA GLU A 45 22.71 10.73 -6.25
C GLU A 45 22.14 9.41 -5.72
N LEU A 46 21.69 8.53 -6.61
CA LEU A 46 21.21 7.19 -6.26
C LEU A 46 22.34 6.33 -5.67
N ASP A 47 23.53 6.35 -6.26
CA ASP A 47 24.69 5.62 -5.78
C ASP A 47 25.19 6.15 -4.43
N GLU A 48 25.21 7.47 -4.25
CA GLU A 48 25.51 8.11 -2.96
C GLU A 48 24.47 7.74 -1.89
N ALA A 49 23.19 7.74 -2.26
CA ALA A 49 22.10 7.36 -1.36
C ALA A 49 22.18 5.89 -0.95
N ASN A 50 22.48 5.00 -1.89
CA ASN A 50 22.71 3.57 -1.65
C ASN A 50 23.93 3.33 -0.76
N THR A 51 25.03 4.06 -0.99
CA THR A 51 26.23 3.98 -0.16
C THR A 51 25.94 4.42 1.27
N THR A 52 25.21 5.53 1.43
CA THR A 52 24.75 6.02 2.74
C THR A 52 23.88 4.99 3.45
N PHE A 53 22.93 4.36 2.74
CA PHE A 53 22.10 3.28 3.31
C PHE A 53 22.94 2.11 3.82
N ARG A 54 23.92 1.65 3.04
CA ARG A 54 24.83 0.55 3.45
C ARG A 54 25.67 0.92 4.68
N ILE A 55 26.14 2.17 4.78
CA ILE A 55 26.90 2.65 5.94
C ILE A 55 25.99 2.70 7.18
N LEU A 56 24.80 3.29 7.06
CA LEU A 56 23.81 3.36 8.13
C LEU A 56 23.43 1.96 8.62
N LEU A 57 23.28 0.99 7.70
CA LEU A 57 22.92 -0.38 8.03
C LEU A 57 24.00 -1.04 8.91
N LYS A 58 25.26 -0.94 8.48
CA LYS A 58 26.40 -1.49 9.24
C LYS A 58 26.55 -0.84 10.60
N ASP A 59 26.42 0.48 10.68
CA ASP A 59 26.52 1.19 11.96
C ASP A 59 25.36 0.85 12.90
N SER A 60 24.13 0.75 12.38
CA SER A 60 22.95 0.32 13.13
C SER A 60 23.13 -1.07 13.71
N MET A 61 23.58 -2.04 12.89
CA MET A 61 23.88 -3.39 13.35
C MET A 61 24.93 -3.41 14.46
N ARG A 62 26.01 -2.63 14.31
CA ARG A 62 27.05 -2.53 15.34
C ARG A 62 26.51 -1.95 16.65
N ARG A 63 25.73 -0.87 16.59
CA ARG A 63 25.10 -0.24 17.76
C ARG A 63 24.18 -1.21 18.49
N LEU A 64 23.31 -1.91 17.74
CA LEU A 64 22.39 -2.89 18.31
C LEU A 64 23.13 -4.09 18.89
N LYS A 65 24.15 -4.62 18.21
CA LYS A 65 24.95 -5.76 18.72
C LYS A 65 25.59 -5.46 20.07
N VAL A 66 26.15 -4.24 20.24
CA VAL A 66 26.71 -3.81 21.53
C VAL A 66 25.65 -3.83 22.63
N MET A 67 24.42 -3.38 22.35
CA MET A 67 23.33 -3.42 23.32
C MET A 67 22.85 -4.85 23.60
N THR A 68 22.78 -5.71 22.58
CA THR A 68 22.46 -7.14 22.73
C THR A 68 23.45 -7.83 23.66
N CYS A 69 24.76 -7.58 23.50
CA CYS A 69 25.77 -8.13 24.39
C CYS A 69 25.64 -7.61 25.83
N LYS A 70 25.23 -6.35 26.04
CA LYS A 70 25.05 -5.76 27.38
C LYS A 70 23.80 -6.26 28.11
N LEU A 71 22.71 -6.48 27.37
CA LEU A 71 21.39 -6.76 27.94
C LEU A 71 21.05 -8.26 27.97
N GLY A 72 21.65 -9.07 27.08
CA GLY A 72 21.47 -10.51 27.03
C GLY A 72 20.00 -10.92 26.84
N SER A 73 19.57 -11.95 27.57
CA SER A 73 18.25 -12.60 27.39
C SER A 73 17.04 -11.76 27.76
N CYS A 74 17.21 -10.57 28.35
CA CYS A 74 16.07 -9.70 28.66
C CYS A 74 15.43 -9.09 27.40
N ILE A 75 16.16 -8.99 26.28
CA ILE A 75 15.63 -8.56 24.99
C ILE A 75 14.65 -9.61 24.45
N ASP A 76 15.09 -10.87 24.38
CA ASP A 76 14.25 -11.97 23.87
C ASP A 76 12.99 -12.17 24.71
N ARG A 77 13.11 -12.06 26.05
CA ARG A 77 11.97 -12.14 26.95
C ARG A 77 10.98 -10.98 26.82
N ALA A 78 11.41 -9.82 26.33
CA ALA A 78 10.56 -8.66 26.15
C ALA A 78 9.94 -8.57 24.75
N ARG A 79 10.45 -9.32 23.77
CA ARG A 79 9.97 -9.35 22.38
C ARG A 79 8.45 -9.53 22.26
N PRO A 80 7.79 -10.48 22.95
CA PRO A 80 6.33 -10.66 22.84
C PRO A 80 5.53 -9.42 23.24
N TYR A 81 6.03 -8.65 24.20
CA TYR A 81 5.39 -7.40 24.63
C TYR A 81 5.45 -6.34 23.52
N TYR A 82 6.63 -6.09 22.93
CA TYR A 82 6.76 -5.10 21.87
C TYR A 82 6.01 -5.49 20.60
N GLU A 83 5.97 -6.78 20.25
CA GLU A 83 5.14 -7.29 19.16
C GLU A 83 3.64 -7.05 19.41
N ALA A 84 3.16 -7.32 20.63
CA ALA A 84 1.78 -7.04 21.00
C ALA A 84 1.45 -5.54 20.96
N VAL A 85 2.40 -4.68 21.39
CA VAL A 85 2.25 -3.22 21.31
C VAL A 85 2.12 -2.76 19.85
N ASP A 86 2.92 -3.30 18.94
CA ASP A 86 2.82 -2.98 17.52
C ASP A 86 1.50 -3.44 16.90
N ILE A 87 0.99 -4.60 17.29
CA ILE A 87 -0.32 -5.09 16.87
C ILE A 87 -1.44 -4.20 17.40
N ALA A 88 -1.40 -3.82 18.68
CA ALA A 88 -2.37 -2.91 19.27
C ALA A 88 -2.36 -1.54 18.58
N ARG A 89 -1.17 -0.99 18.27
CA ARG A 89 -1.01 0.25 17.51
C ARG A 89 -1.62 0.15 16.10
N LYS A 90 -1.40 -0.96 15.39
CA LYS A 90 -2.02 -1.20 14.07
C LYS A 90 -3.54 -1.31 14.17
N ALA A 91 -4.05 -2.09 15.11
CA ALA A 91 -5.48 -2.24 15.35
C ALA A 91 -6.14 -0.90 15.72
N GLN A 92 -5.44 -0.05 16.49
CA GLN A 92 -5.89 1.30 16.83
C GLN A 92 -6.06 2.17 15.56
N LEU A 93 -5.06 2.18 14.68
CA LEU A 93 -5.10 2.95 13.43
C LEU A 93 -6.23 2.49 12.52
N GLU A 94 -6.43 1.17 12.40
CA GLU A 94 -7.54 0.61 11.63
C GLU A 94 -8.91 0.95 12.23
N CYS A 95 -9.03 0.89 13.56
CA CYS A 95 -10.24 1.29 14.27
C CYS A 95 -10.56 2.78 14.06
N GLN A 96 -9.56 3.66 14.16
CA GLN A 96 -9.71 5.09 13.89
C GLN A 96 -10.13 5.34 12.44
N LYS A 97 -9.50 4.66 11.47
CA LYS A 97 -9.88 4.75 10.05
C LYS A 97 -11.33 4.31 9.83
N ALA A 98 -11.75 3.20 10.41
CA ALA A 98 -13.13 2.72 10.34
C ALA A 98 -14.11 3.69 11.02
N ALA A 99 -13.72 4.32 12.14
CA ALA A 99 -14.52 5.33 12.83
C ALA A 99 -14.78 6.55 11.93
N VAL A 100 -13.74 7.07 11.27
CA VAL A 100 -13.86 8.19 10.33
C VAL A 100 -14.77 7.81 9.14
N GLN A 101 -14.68 6.59 8.63
CA GLN A 101 -15.55 6.10 7.58
C GLN A 101 -17.02 6.02 8.02
N PHE A 102 -17.29 5.49 9.22
CA PHE A 102 -18.62 5.45 9.79
C PHE A 102 -19.20 6.85 10.02
N GLN A 103 -18.41 7.80 10.55
CA GLN A 103 -18.81 9.19 10.69
C GLN A 103 -19.19 9.83 9.35
N ARG A 104 -18.37 9.60 8.30
CA ARG A 104 -18.64 10.07 6.95
C ARG A 104 -19.94 9.47 6.38
N ALA A 105 -20.13 8.15 6.51
CA ALA A 105 -21.33 7.46 6.05
C ALA A 105 -22.59 7.95 6.79
N ASN A 106 -22.48 8.18 8.10
CA ASN A 106 -23.56 8.76 8.90
C ASN A 106 -23.91 10.19 8.44
N GLY A 107 -22.92 11.02 8.14
CA GLY A 107 -23.13 12.36 7.58
C GLY A 107 -23.83 12.32 6.22
N ILE A 108 -23.48 11.38 5.34
CA ILE A 108 -24.13 11.20 4.04
C ILE A 108 -25.60 10.76 4.22
N HIS A 109 -25.87 9.81 5.12
CA HIS A 109 -27.22 9.37 5.41
C HIS A 109 -28.09 10.51 5.97
N GLN A 110 -27.54 11.32 6.87
CA GLN A 110 -28.25 12.47 7.43
C GLN A 110 -28.57 13.51 6.33
N ALA A 111 -27.60 13.84 5.47
CA ALA A 111 -27.83 14.75 4.35
C ALA A 111 -28.86 14.20 3.33
N ALA A 112 -28.86 12.89 3.08
CA ALA A 112 -29.84 12.24 2.22
C ALA A 112 -31.26 12.34 2.83
N LYS A 113 -31.40 12.10 4.13
CA LYS A 113 -32.67 12.27 4.85
C LYS A 113 -33.17 13.72 4.80
N GLU A 114 -32.29 14.69 5.01
CA GLU A 114 -32.62 16.11 4.90
C GLU A 114 -33.05 16.47 3.48
N THR A 115 -32.44 15.88 2.45
CA THR A 115 -32.84 16.09 1.05
C THR A 115 -34.28 15.62 0.79
N VAL A 116 -34.65 14.43 1.30
CA VAL A 116 -36.04 13.92 1.20
C VAL A 116 -36.99 14.82 1.98
N ALA A 117 -36.66 15.17 3.23
CA ALA A 117 -37.49 16.03 4.07
C ALA A 117 -37.73 17.42 3.45
N LEU A 118 -36.69 18.02 2.84
CA LEU A 118 -36.82 19.29 2.13
C LEU A 118 -37.66 19.16 0.85
N ALA A 119 -37.53 18.06 0.12
CA ALA A 119 -38.35 17.79 -1.06
C ALA A 119 -39.84 17.65 -0.70
N GLU A 120 -40.15 16.90 0.36
CA GLU A 120 -41.51 16.75 0.91
C GLU A 120 -42.07 18.09 1.40
N ALA A 121 -41.31 18.84 2.20
CA ALA A 121 -41.73 20.15 2.71
C ALA A 121 -42.02 21.14 1.58
N ARG A 122 -41.17 21.15 0.55
CA ARG A 122 -41.36 22.03 -0.62
C ARG A 122 -42.61 21.65 -1.41
N PHE A 123 -42.88 20.36 -1.58
CA PHE A 123 -44.09 19.89 -2.24
C PHE A 123 -45.35 20.28 -1.46
N LEU A 124 -45.38 20.05 -0.14
CA LEU A 124 -46.49 20.45 0.71
C LEU A 124 -46.74 21.98 0.68
N SER A 125 -45.67 22.79 0.64
CA SER A 125 -45.80 24.25 0.55
C SER A 125 -46.35 24.77 -0.78
N LYS A 126 -46.17 24.00 -1.87
CA LYS A 126 -46.56 24.37 -3.25
C LYS A 126 -47.66 23.48 -3.81
N GLN A 127 -48.43 22.81 -2.95
CA GLN A 127 -49.46 21.85 -3.33
C GLN A 127 -50.53 22.43 -4.29
N ASN A 128 -50.74 23.75 -4.27
CA ASN A 128 -51.67 24.44 -5.16
C ASN A 128 -51.09 24.76 -6.56
N GLU A 129 -49.76 24.75 -6.71
CA GLU A 129 -49.05 25.04 -7.98
C GLU A 129 -48.48 23.77 -8.62
N TRP A 130 -48.12 22.77 -7.80
CA TRP A 130 -47.44 21.56 -8.24
C TRP A 130 -48.38 20.37 -8.17
N GLN A 131 -48.56 19.69 -9.30
CA GLN A 131 -49.24 18.40 -9.34
C GLN A 131 -48.24 17.30 -9.02
N PHE A 132 -48.69 16.24 -8.35
CA PHE A 132 -47.92 15.01 -8.19
C PHE A 132 -47.86 14.33 -9.56
N ASP A 133 -46.88 14.70 -10.38
CA ASP A 133 -46.68 14.19 -11.73
C ASP A 133 -45.64 13.05 -11.75
N ASN A 134 -45.49 12.41 -12.91
CA ASN A 134 -44.57 11.28 -13.05
C ASN A 134 -43.10 11.69 -12.78
N ALA A 135 -42.71 12.93 -13.10
CA ALA A 135 -41.35 13.42 -12.88
C ALA A 135 -41.06 13.65 -11.38
N TRP A 136 -42.02 14.15 -10.62
CA TRP A 136 -41.90 14.33 -9.17
C TRP A 136 -41.88 12.99 -8.44
N GLN A 137 -42.72 12.04 -8.86
CA GLN A 137 -42.70 10.66 -8.34
C GLN A 137 -41.35 9.99 -8.58
N GLU A 138 -40.77 10.11 -9.78
CA GLU A 138 -39.44 9.59 -10.10
C GLU A 138 -38.34 10.26 -9.25
N MET A 139 -38.40 11.58 -9.05
CA MET A 139 -37.46 12.30 -8.18
C MET A 139 -37.52 11.80 -6.73
N LEU A 140 -38.71 11.63 -6.16
CA LEU A 140 -38.87 11.15 -4.78
C LEU A 140 -38.43 9.69 -4.64
N ASN A 141 -38.73 8.85 -5.63
CA ASN A 141 -38.25 7.46 -5.69
C ASN A 141 -36.71 7.41 -5.71
N HIS A 142 -36.06 8.27 -6.49
CA HIS A 142 -34.60 8.37 -6.52
C HIS A 142 -34.04 8.84 -5.18
N ALA A 143 -34.63 9.88 -4.57
CA ALA A 143 -34.21 10.38 -3.27
C ALA A 143 -34.38 9.32 -2.16
N THR A 144 -35.49 8.56 -2.18
CA THR A 144 -35.76 7.46 -1.25
C THR A 144 -34.76 6.33 -1.42
N THR A 145 -34.50 5.91 -2.66
CA THR A 145 -33.47 4.90 -2.97
C THR A 145 -32.08 5.34 -2.49
N LYS A 146 -31.78 6.64 -2.57
CA LYS A 146 -30.51 7.20 -2.07
C LYS A 146 -30.43 7.20 -0.54
N VAL A 147 -31.55 7.43 0.16
CA VAL A 147 -31.60 7.33 1.63
C VAL A 147 -31.40 5.89 2.08
N THR A 148 -32.06 4.92 1.44
CA THR A 148 -31.92 3.50 1.79
C THR A 148 -30.51 2.99 1.49
N GLU A 149 -29.90 3.39 0.37
CA GLU A 149 -28.51 3.06 0.08
C GLU A 149 -27.54 3.69 1.09
N ALA A 150 -27.74 4.96 1.47
CA ALA A 150 -26.93 5.60 2.49
C ALA A 150 -27.11 4.95 3.88
N GLU A 151 -28.31 4.46 4.20
CA GLU A 151 -28.59 3.71 5.42
C GLU A 151 -27.85 2.36 5.43
N ARG A 152 -27.87 1.64 4.31
CA ARG A 152 -27.11 0.39 4.14
C ARG A 152 -25.62 0.63 4.35
N GLN A 153 -25.04 1.64 3.71
CA GLN A 153 -23.61 1.98 3.86
C GLN A 153 -23.26 2.40 5.30
N LYS A 154 -24.15 3.14 5.99
CA LYS A 154 -23.99 3.47 7.42
C LYS A 154 -24.01 2.20 8.28
N SER A 155 -24.93 1.28 8.04
CA SER A 155 -25.03 0.03 8.79
C SER A 155 -23.77 -0.83 8.62
N GLU A 156 -23.29 -1.00 7.38
CA GLU A 156 -22.09 -1.77 7.07
C GLU A 156 -20.83 -1.17 7.69
N SER A 157 -20.63 0.14 7.55
CA SER A 157 -19.49 0.85 8.18
C SER A 157 -19.56 0.84 9.70
N GLY A 158 -20.77 0.85 10.29
CA GLY A 158 -20.97 0.71 11.73
C GLY A 158 -20.55 -0.67 12.23
N ARG A 159 -20.96 -1.74 11.55
CA ARG A 159 -20.56 -3.11 11.88
C ARG A 159 -19.04 -3.29 11.76
N GLU A 160 -18.42 -2.76 10.70
CA GLU A 160 -16.96 -2.82 10.53
C GLU A 160 -16.22 -2.05 11.61
N HIS A 161 -16.68 -0.84 11.97
CA HIS A 161 -16.09 -0.07 13.07
C HIS A 161 -16.18 -0.83 14.39
N GLN A 162 -17.34 -1.41 14.72
CA GLN A 162 -17.52 -2.22 15.93
C GLN A 162 -16.56 -3.42 15.95
N LYS A 163 -16.41 -4.12 14.83
CA LYS A 163 -15.43 -5.21 14.70
C LYS A 163 -14.01 -4.76 14.97
N ARG A 164 -13.57 -3.68 14.32
CA ARG A 164 -12.21 -3.13 14.52
C ARG A 164 -11.99 -2.63 15.95
N ALA A 165 -13.01 -2.08 16.59
CA ALA A 165 -12.94 -1.66 17.98
C ALA A 165 -12.75 -2.85 18.93
N MET A 166 -13.42 -3.98 18.69
CA MET A 166 -13.21 -5.19 19.49
C MET A 166 -11.81 -5.76 19.33
N LEU A 167 -11.29 -5.82 18.09
CA LEU A 167 -9.91 -6.23 17.82
C LEU A 167 -8.89 -5.35 18.55
N PHE A 168 -9.10 -4.03 18.52
CA PHE A 168 -8.24 -3.09 19.26
C PHE A 168 -8.29 -3.34 20.78
N ASN A 169 -9.47 -3.48 21.36
CA ASN A 169 -9.63 -3.74 22.79
C ASN A 169 -8.96 -5.06 23.21
N LEU A 170 -9.09 -6.11 22.41
CA LEU A 170 -8.44 -7.40 22.66
C LEU A 170 -6.91 -7.28 22.59
N ALA A 171 -6.39 -6.56 21.60
CA ALA A 171 -4.96 -6.28 21.49
C ALA A 171 -4.43 -5.49 22.69
N GLU A 172 -5.13 -4.46 23.14
CA GLU A 172 -4.75 -3.69 24.35
C GLU A 172 -4.75 -4.56 25.61
N GLN A 173 -5.76 -5.41 25.80
CA GLN A 173 -5.79 -6.34 26.94
C GLN A 173 -4.58 -7.28 26.93
N LYS A 174 -4.17 -7.76 25.74
CA LYS A 174 -2.97 -8.60 25.59
C LYS A 174 -1.70 -7.83 25.96
N VAL A 175 -1.57 -6.57 25.54
CA VAL A 175 -0.46 -5.69 25.91
C VAL A 175 -0.39 -5.51 27.42
N ILE A 176 -1.50 -5.16 28.07
CA ILE A 176 -1.56 -4.96 29.52
C ILE A 176 -1.19 -6.24 30.27
N SER A 177 -1.67 -7.40 29.81
CA SER A 177 -1.33 -8.70 30.40
C SER A 177 0.17 -9.00 30.31
N LEU A 178 0.78 -8.79 29.13
CA LEU A 178 2.21 -9.00 28.90
C LEU A 178 3.07 -7.99 29.66
N GLU A 179 2.64 -6.73 29.77
CA GLU A 179 3.33 -5.71 30.55
C GLU A 179 3.46 -6.10 32.02
N ARG A 180 2.35 -6.61 32.61
CA ARG A 180 2.34 -7.08 34.00
C ARG A 180 3.27 -8.29 34.19
N LYS A 181 3.23 -9.27 33.28
CA LYS A 181 4.05 -10.49 33.37
C LYS A 181 5.54 -10.24 33.14
N LEU A 182 5.90 -9.32 32.23
CA LEU A 182 7.27 -9.12 31.74
C LEU A 182 7.91 -7.79 32.18
N ARG A 183 7.30 -7.08 33.13
CA ARG A 183 7.65 -5.70 33.56
C ARG A 183 9.15 -5.44 33.67
N THR A 184 9.89 -6.28 34.40
CA THR A 184 11.33 -6.09 34.62
C THR A 184 12.13 -6.22 33.32
N SER A 185 11.79 -7.19 32.47
CA SER A 185 12.46 -7.41 31.18
C SER A 185 12.15 -6.27 30.20
N VAL A 186 10.92 -5.75 30.21
CA VAL A 186 10.51 -4.60 29.40
C VAL A 186 11.30 -3.35 29.80
N ILE A 187 11.39 -3.04 31.10
CA ILE A 187 12.13 -1.86 31.58
C ILE A 187 13.63 -1.96 31.24
N LYS A 188 14.24 -3.14 31.42
CA LYS A 188 15.67 -3.34 31.13
C LYS A 188 16.00 -3.31 29.63
N SER A 189 15.13 -3.86 28.79
CA SER A 189 15.34 -3.91 27.34
C SER A 189 14.92 -2.64 26.59
N ARG A 190 14.19 -1.72 27.25
CA ARG A 190 13.71 -0.47 26.67
C ARG A 190 14.77 0.33 25.88
N PRO A 191 16.01 0.55 26.39
CA PRO A 191 17.03 1.29 25.63
C PRO A 191 17.41 0.63 24.29
N TYR A 192 17.33 -0.71 24.21
CA TYR A 192 17.58 -1.43 22.95
C TYR A 192 16.47 -1.19 21.94
N PHE A 193 15.20 -1.28 22.35
CA PHE A 193 14.07 -1.09 21.45
C PHE A 193 13.94 0.37 20.99
N GLU A 194 14.22 1.34 21.86
CA GLU A 194 14.27 2.76 21.48
C GLU A 194 15.39 3.03 20.44
N GLU A 195 16.60 2.51 20.67
CA GLU A 195 17.70 2.64 19.70
C GLU A 195 17.39 1.90 18.38
N LYS A 196 16.73 0.73 18.45
CA LYS A 196 16.27 -0.02 17.28
C LYS A 196 15.26 0.78 16.48
N GLU A 197 14.30 1.44 17.12
CA GLU A 197 13.32 2.30 16.43
C GLU A 197 14.01 3.49 15.74
N VAL A 198 15.00 4.13 16.37
CA VAL A 198 15.77 5.23 15.76
C VAL A 198 16.55 4.73 14.54
N CYS A 199 17.30 3.64 14.67
CA CYS A 199 18.03 3.03 13.56
C CYS A 199 17.07 2.63 12.42
N GLN A 200 15.94 2.02 12.78
CA GLN A 200 14.93 1.61 11.82
C GLN A 200 14.35 2.83 11.07
N GLY A 201 14.09 3.93 11.79
CA GLY A 201 13.62 5.19 11.22
C GLY A 201 14.59 5.82 10.23
N GLN A 202 15.88 5.87 10.58
CA GLN A 202 16.95 6.42 9.71
C GLN A 202 17.06 5.64 8.40
N LEU A 203 17.11 4.31 8.48
CA LEU A 203 17.16 3.44 7.31
C LEU A 203 15.87 3.52 6.47
N ASN A 204 14.69 3.63 7.10
CA ASN A 204 13.41 3.83 6.40
C ASN A 204 13.36 5.17 5.66
N ALA A 205 13.90 6.22 6.26
CA ALA A 205 14.01 7.53 5.61
C ALA A 205 14.94 7.47 4.40
N GLN A 206 16.10 6.81 4.55
CA GLN A 206 17.05 6.66 3.46
C GLN A 206 16.52 5.76 2.33
N LYS A 207 15.80 4.68 2.65
CA LYS A 207 15.12 3.86 1.64
C LYS A 207 14.08 4.67 0.87
N ARG A 208 13.23 5.44 1.56
CA ARG A 208 12.27 6.33 0.90
C ARG A 208 12.93 7.34 -0.04
N ARG A 209 14.12 7.86 0.33
CA ARG A 209 14.91 8.73 -0.54
C ARG A 209 15.41 7.99 -1.79
N ILE A 210 15.91 6.76 -1.62
CA ILE A 210 16.32 5.90 -2.75
C ILE A 210 15.13 5.67 -3.69
N ASP A 211 13.97 5.30 -3.16
CA ASP A 211 12.75 5.06 -3.94
C ASP A 211 12.33 6.33 -4.72
N GLN A 212 12.39 7.50 -4.08
CA GLN A 212 12.09 8.79 -4.73
C GLN A 212 13.06 9.10 -5.88
N ILE A 213 14.36 8.91 -5.69
CA ILE A 213 15.35 9.13 -6.75
C ILE A 213 15.14 8.15 -7.90
N GLN A 214 14.82 6.88 -7.61
CA GLN A 214 14.49 5.89 -8.64
C GLN A 214 13.25 6.28 -9.44
N ASP A 215 12.20 6.77 -8.78
CA ASP A 215 11.00 7.28 -9.44
C ASP A 215 11.31 8.50 -10.33
N GLU A 216 12.20 9.40 -9.89
CA GLU A 216 12.65 10.54 -10.67
C GLU A 216 13.49 10.13 -11.88
N ILE A 217 14.40 9.17 -11.74
CA ILE A 217 15.15 8.59 -12.86
C ILE A 217 14.18 7.97 -13.87
N PHE A 218 13.18 7.23 -13.40
CA PHE A 218 12.18 6.62 -14.28
C PHE A 218 11.40 7.70 -15.05
N LYS A 219 10.99 8.78 -14.39
CA LYS A 219 10.33 9.93 -15.05
C LYS A 219 11.25 10.58 -16.09
N ALA A 220 12.51 10.85 -15.74
CA ALA A 220 13.48 11.46 -16.66
C ALA A 220 13.75 10.56 -17.89
N LYS A 221 13.90 9.24 -17.70
CA LYS A 221 14.04 8.26 -18.79
C LYS A 221 12.78 8.19 -19.67
N LYS A 222 11.59 8.32 -19.06
CA LYS A 222 10.32 8.43 -19.80
C LYS A 222 10.25 9.72 -20.61
N GLU A 223 10.71 10.85 -20.09
CA GLU A 223 10.77 12.12 -20.83
C GLU A 223 11.80 12.07 -21.97
N TYR A 224 12.97 11.48 -21.73
CA TYR A 224 13.99 11.23 -22.74
C TYR A 224 13.45 10.40 -23.91
N SER A 225 12.79 9.27 -23.63
CA SER A 225 12.18 8.43 -24.67
C SER A 225 11.05 9.13 -25.43
N GLN A 226 10.28 10.00 -24.76
CA GLN A 226 9.27 10.82 -25.42
C GLN A 226 9.87 11.88 -26.35
N ALA A 227 10.98 12.53 -25.95
CA ALA A 227 11.69 13.48 -26.80
C ALA A 227 12.26 12.78 -28.05
N LEU A 228 12.85 11.60 -27.90
CA LEU A 228 13.30 10.77 -29.03
C LEU A 228 12.16 10.44 -30.00
N ARG A 229 10.99 10.01 -29.48
CA ARG A 229 9.82 9.72 -30.32
C ARG A 229 9.29 10.96 -31.03
N ARG A 230 9.35 12.14 -30.40
CA ARG A 230 8.96 13.40 -31.05
C ARG A 230 9.93 13.78 -32.17
N LEU A 231 11.23 13.58 -31.97
CA LEU A 231 12.23 13.77 -33.03
C LEU A 231 11.99 12.82 -34.22
N GLU A 232 11.64 11.57 -33.95
CA GLU A 232 11.23 10.61 -34.98
C GLU A 232 10.00 11.12 -35.76
N LEU A 233 8.95 11.57 -35.07
CA LEU A 233 7.75 12.13 -35.72
C LEU A 233 8.04 13.38 -36.55
N ILE A 234 8.88 14.30 -36.06
CA ILE A 234 9.29 15.49 -36.81
C ILE A 234 10.09 15.07 -38.06
N SER A 235 10.98 14.09 -37.93
CA SER A 235 11.75 13.54 -39.05
C SER A 235 10.82 12.93 -40.12
N GLU A 236 9.88 12.08 -39.72
CA GLU A 236 8.87 11.49 -40.62
C GLU A 236 8.04 12.58 -41.32
N GLU A 237 7.61 13.61 -40.60
CA GLU A 237 6.86 14.74 -41.16
C GLU A 237 7.67 15.50 -42.23
N ILE A 238 8.95 15.79 -41.97
CA ILE A 238 9.83 16.46 -42.93
C ILE A 238 10.00 15.60 -44.19
N HIS A 239 10.20 14.29 -44.02
CA HIS A 239 10.31 13.35 -45.14
C HIS A 239 9.02 13.26 -45.97
N LEU A 240 7.85 13.24 -45.33
CA LEU A 240 6.55 13.25 -46.00
C LEU A 240 6.33 14.54 -46.79
N ARG A 241 6.61 15.71 -46.18
CA ARG A 241 6.49 17.01 -46.87
C ARG A 241 7.40 17.11 -48.10
N ARG A 242 8.62 16.57 -48.04
CA ARG A 242 9.55 16.52 -49.19
C ARG A 242 9.04 15.58 -50.29
N ARG A 243 8.45 14.43 -49.91
CA ARG A 243 7.82 13.49 -50.85
C ARG A 243 6.63 14.14 -51.60
N ASP A 244 5.78 14.86 -50.87
CA ASP A 244 4.57 15.47 -51.43
C ASP A 244 4.90 16.71 -52.30
N LYS A 245 5.99 17.43 -52.01
CA LYS A 245 6.46 18.58 -52.81
C LYS A 245 7.25 18.18 -54.07
N SER A 246 7.98 17.07 -54.03
CA SER A 246 8.87 16.67 -55.12
C SER A 246 8.15 15.89 -56.23
N GLY A 247 7.07 15.14 -55.95
CA GLY A 247 6.32 14.36 -56.95
C GLY A 247 7.15 13.30 -57.73
N SER A 248 8.47 13.26 -57.54
CA SER A 248 9.44 12.46 -58.27
C SER A 248 9.92 11.33 -57.38
N VAL A 249 9.71 10.11 -57.85
CA VAL A 249 10.24 8.88 -57.27
C VAL A 249 11.77 8.90 -57.39
N SER A 250 12.48 8.97 -56.27
CA SER A 250 13.84 8.46 -56.11
C SER A 250 14.26 8.34 -54.64
N PRO A 251 15.13 7.37 -54.35
CA PRO A 251 14.82 5.96 -54.18
C PRO A 251 14.14 5.69 -52.83
N SER A 252 13.48 4.53 -52.74
CA SER A 252 12.88 3.93 -51.54
C SER A 252 13.52 4.30 -50.19
N PRO A 253 12.73 4.41 -49.10
CA PRO A 253 13.28 4.37 -47.73
C PRO A 253 14.19 3.15 -47.59
N PRO A 254 15.22 3.15 -46.71
CA PRO A 254 15.97 1.93 -46.45
C PRO A 254 15.01 0.88 -45.90
N THR A 255 14.57 -0.03 -46.76
CA THR A 255 13.72 -1.17 -46.45
C THR A 255 14.61 -2.24 -45.83
N GLY A 256 15.06 -1.98 -44.61
CA GLY A 256 15.64 -2.97 -43.72
C GLY A 256 14.82 -2.98 -42.44
N PRO A 257 14.63 -4.15 -41.77
CA PRO A 257 14.15 -4.14 -40.39
C PRO A 257 15.11 -3.25 -39.61
N ARG A 258 14.65 -2.09 -39.13
CA ARG A 258 15.47 -1.23 -38.27
C ARG A 258 15.70 -2.02 -37.00
N GLU A 259 16.95 -2.37 -36.76
CA GLU A 259 17.35 -3.02 -35.53
C GLU A 259 16.93 -2.15 -34.34
N PRO A 260 16.54 -2.75 -33.21
CA PRO A 260 16.20 -2.02 -32.01
C PRO A 260 17.29 -0.97 -31.70
N GLY A 261 16.91 0.30 -31.64
CA GLY A 261 17.83 1.38 -31.30
C GLY A 261 18.42 1.17 -29.90
N VAL A 262 19.61 1.71 -29.68
CA VAL A 262 20.27 1.70 -28.36
C VAL A 262 19.32 2.34 -27.33
N GLY A 263 18.86 1.57 -26.35
CA GLY A 263 17.87 2.01 -25.34
C GLY A 263 16.46 1.40 -25.48
N ALA A 264 16.22 0.50 -26.44
CA ALA A 264 14.95 -0.23 -26.60
C ALA A 264 14.84 -1.50 -25.73
N GLU A 265 15.74 -1.70 -24.77
CA GLU A 265 15.60 -2.74 -23.76
C GLU A 265 14.29 -2.56 -22.99
N LEU A 266 13.53 -3.65 -22.93
CA LEU A 266 12.32 -3.76 -22.12
C LEU A 266 12.63 -3.28 -20.71
N ILE A 267 11.94 -2.21 -20.32
CA ILE A 267 11.84 -1.71 -18.95
C ILE A 267 11.68 -2.94 -18.05
N PRO A 268 12.65 -3.23 -17.17
CA PRO A 268 12.45 -4.27 -16.16
C PRO A 268 11.18 -3.91 -15.43
N SER A 269 10.18 -4.78 -15.50
CA SER A 269 9.05 -4.73 -14.60
C SER A 269 9.62 -4.94 -13.21
N HIS A 270 10.00 -3.85 -12.54
CA HIS A 270 10.29 -3.78 -11.12
C HIS A 270 8.98 -4.01 -10.38
N SER A 271 8.46 -5.23 -10.50
CA SER A 271 7.48 -5.83 -9.62
C SER A 271 8.22 -6.75 -8.65
N ASP A 272 9.34 -6.28 -8.10
CA ASP A 272 9.79 -6.78 -6.82
C ASP A 272 8.93 -6.08 -5.78
N GLU A 273 7.82 -6.74 -5.44
CA GLU A 273 6.98 -6.40 -4.31
C GLU A 273 7.91 -6.17 -3.11
N ALA A 274 8.08 -4.89 -2.74
CA ALA A 274 9.07 -4.42 -1.79
C ALA A 274 8.81 -5.07 -0.43
N SER A 275 9.42 -6.23 -0.21
CA SER A 275 9.46 -6.86 1.10
C SER A 275 10.05 -5.81 2.07
N PRO A 276 9.32 -5.47 3.15
CA PRO A 276 9.84 -4.54 4.14
C PRO A 276 11.20 -5.05 4.61
N TRP A 277 12.21 -4.21 4.39
CA TRP A 277 13.54 -4.50 4.88
C TRP A 277 13.44 -4.52 6.42
N ASP A 278 13.88 -5.62 7.02
CA ASP A 278 13.73 -5.88 8.44
C ASP A 278 15.13 -5.97 9.05
N LEU A 279 15.47 -4.96 9.86
CA LEU A 279 16.77 -4.88 10.52
C LEU A 279 17.05 -6.09 11.40
N GLU A 280 16.02 -6.71 11.97
CA GLU A 280 16.16 -7.92 12.78
C GLU A 280 16.60 -9.11 11.92
N LYS A 281 15.95 -9.32 10.77
CA LYS A 281 16.29 -10.41 9.83
C LYS A 281 17.69 -10.27 9.25
N GLU A 282 18.13 -9.05 8.97
CA GLU A 282 19.47 -8.85 8.43
C GLU A 282 20.55 -9.01 9.52
N MET A 283 20.24 -8.69 10.77
CA MET A 283 21.10 -8.97 11.91
C MET A 283 21.22 -10.48 12.18
N GLU A 284 20.11 -11.24 12.08
CA GLU A 284 20.12 -12.71 12.13
C GLU A 284 20.93 -13.34 10.99
N ARG A 285 20.81 -12.82 9.76
CA ARG A 285 21.63 -13.25 8.60
C ARG A 285 23.12 -12.94 8.79
N ALA A 286 23.44 -11.82 9.42
CA ALA A 286 24.82 -11.44 9.73
C ALA A 286 25.41 -12.34 10.82
N ASP A 287 24.62 -12.70 11.83
CA ASP A 287 25.01 -13.64 12.87
C ASP A 287 25.23 -15.07 12.31
N LEU A 288 24.41 -15.52 11.36
CA LEU A 288 24.62 -16.79 10.63
C LEU A 288 25.89 -16.80 9.78
N ARG A 289 26.25 -15.66 9.16
CA ARG A 289 27.51 -15.52 8.41
C ARG A 289 28.74 -15.38 9.31
N SER A 290 28.56 -14.95 10.56
CA SER A 290 29.63 -14.79 11.53
C SER A 290 29.91 -16.06 12.35
N LEU A 291 29.10 -17.12 12.24
CA LEU A 291 29.21 -18.35 13.02
C LEU A 291 29.60 -19.55 12.14
N GLY A 292 30.84 -19.56 11.66
CA GLY A 292 31.59 -20.81 11.58
C GLY A 292 31.91 -21.26 13.00
N SER A 293 31.22 -22.30 13.49
CA SER A 293 31.27 -22.85 14.85
C SER A 293 30.52 -22.04 15.93
N ILE A 294 29.36 -22.54 16.36
CA ILE A 294 29.11 -23.20 17.66
C ILE A 294 27.71 -23.82 17.60
N SER A 295 27.59 -25.02 18.15
CA SER A 295 26.46 -25.94 18.15
C SER A 295 25.10 -25.32 18.47
N VAL A 296 24.09 -25.73 17.71
CA VAL A 296 22.66 -25.61 18.04
C VAL A 296 22.39 -26.43 19.31
N ALA A 297 22.20 -25.75 20.44
CA ALA A 297 21.66 -26.35 21.64
C ALA A 297 20.19 -25.94 21.78
N THR A 298 19.31 -26.92 21.53
CA THR A 298 17.93 -27.08 22.03
C THR A 298 17.28 -25.85 22.65
N SER A 299 16.64 -25.01 21.83
CA SER A 299 15.57 -24.13 22.29
C SER A 299 14.35 -25.01 22.59
N SER A 300 14.16 -25.29 23.88
CA SER A 300 12.95 -25.91 24.40
C SER A 300 11.77 -24.99 24.09
N ALA A 301 10.86 -25.48 23.24
CA ALA A 301 9.57 -24.84 23.00
C ALA A 301 8.72 -24.94 24.27
N VAL A 302 8.83 -23.94 25.15
CA VAL A 302 7.82 -23.70 26.17
C VAL A 302 6.59 -23.14 25.46
N SER A 303 5.71 -24.05 25.08
CA SER A 303 4.33 -23.74 24.72
C SER A 303 3.62 -23.21 25.96
N GLU A 304 3.75 -21.91 26.25
CA GLU A 304 2.86 -21.18 27.17
C GLU A 304 1.58 -20.75 26.41
N SER A 305 0.94 -21.72 25.77
CA SER A 305 -0.48 -21.64 25.42
C SER A 305 -1.19 -22.53 26.43
N ASP A 306 -1.94 -21.96 27.38
CA ASP A 306 -3.28 -22.49 27.72
C ASP A 306 -3.97 -21.88 28.94
N ASP A 307 -3.35 -21.01 29.75
CA ASP A 307 -4.02 -20.63 31.02
C ASP A 307 -5.26 -19.71 30.86
N LEU A 308 -5.47 -19.09 29.69
CA LEU A 308 -6.67 -18.31 29.38
C LEU A 308 -7.63 -19.01 28.42
N GLU A 309 -7.21 -20.11 27.77
CA GLU A 309 -8.02 -20.86 26.81
C GLU A 309 -9.00 -21.81 27.52
N ILE A 310 -8.59 -22.35 28.67
CA ILE A 310 -9.40 -23.29 29.46
C ILE A 310 -10.63 -22.59 30.08
N MET A 311 -10.53 -21.33 30.51
CA MET A 311 -11.67 -20.60 31.09
C MET A 311 -12.72 -20.16 30.06
N VAL A 312 -12.34 -19.90 28.80
CA VAL A 312 -13.28 -19.40 27.76
C VAL A 312 -14.00 -20.55 27.04
N GLU A 313 -13.38 -21.72 26.92
CA GLU A 313 -14.01 -22.89 26.26
C GLU A 313 -15.12 -23.51 27.14
N GLU A 314 -14.93 -23.52 28.47
CA GLU A 314 -15.94 -23.98 29.44
C GLU A 314 -17.16 -23.03 29.50
N ASP A 315 -16.92 -21.71 29.39
CA ASP A 315 -17.98 -20.69 29.29
C ASP A 315 -18.77 -20.77 27.96
N LEU A 316 -18.13 -21.17 26.85
CA LEU A 316 -18.81 -21.33 25.56
C LEU A 316 -19.74 -22.55 25.51
N GLU A 317 -19.29 -23.69 26.04
CA GLU A 317 -20.07 -24.92 26.04
C GLU A 317 -21.27 -24.81 27.00
N THR A 318 -21.10 -24.15 28.14
CA THR A 318 -22.21 -23.83 29.06
C THR A 318 -23.22 -22.89 28.42
N LEU A 319 -22.80 -21.85 27.69
CA LEU A 319 -23.71 -20.99 26.93
C LEU A 319 -24.44 -21.72 25.80
N ARG A 320 -23.75 -22.59 25.05
CA ARG A 320 -24.38 -23.44 24.01
C ARG A 320 -25.43 -24.37 24.59
N ASN A 321 -25.12 -25.01 25.72
CA ASN A 321 -26.06 -25.87 26.43
C ASN A 321 -27.24 -25.06 26.96
N ARG A 322 -27.03 -23.86 27.49
CA ARG A 322 -28.11 -22.96 27.94
C ARG A 322 -29.03 -22.52 26.79
N VAL A 323 -28.47 -22.15 25.63
CA VAL A 323 -29.26 -21.81 24.43
C VAL A 323 -30.04 -23.03 23.92
N LYS A 324 -29.44 -24.22 23.94
CA LYS A 324 -30.08 -25.48 23.53
C LYS A 324 -31.21 -25.88 24.46
N GLU A 325 -31.00 -25.79 25.78
CA GLU A 325 -32.04 -26.03 26.79
C GLU A 325 -33.22 -25.08 26.62
N LEU A 326 -32.95 -23.78 26.49
CA LEU A 326 -33.99 -22.77 26.29
C LEU A 326 -34.71 -22.97 24.94
N SER A 327 -34.01 -23.39 23.88
CA SER A 327 -34.64 -23.68 22.57
C SER A 327 -35.55 -24.92 22.58
N MET A 328 -35.33 -25.86 23.51
CA MET A 328 -36.14 -27.08 23.66
C MET A 328 -37.29 -26.91 24.66
N GLY A 329 -37.16 -26.00 25.63
CA GLY A 329 -38.21 -25.63 26.57
C GLY A 329 -39.23 -24.69 25.91
N GLY A 330 -40.20 -25.24 25.18
CA GLY A 330 -41.24 -24.49 24.48
C GLY A 330 -42.30 -23.85 25.39
N GLU A 331 -41.91 -22.97 26.31
CA GLU A 331 -42.85 -22.14 27.07
C GLU A 331 -43.01 -20.76 26.42
N ALA A 332 -44.23 -20.47 25.94
CA ALA A 332 -44.58 -19.22 25.26
C ALA A 332 -44.75 -18.02 26.24
N ASP A 333 -43.87 -17.89 27.24
CA ASP A 333 -43.84 -16.72 28.13
C ASP A 333 -42.89 -15.65 27.54
N PRO A 334 -43.29 -14.36 27.48
CA PRO A 334 -42.38 -13.27 27.12
C PRO A 334 -41.06 -13.24 27.94
N LYS A 335 -41.04 -13.77 29.17
CA LYS A 335 -39.80 -13.91 29.95
C LYS A 335 -38.83 -14.92 29.35
N TRP A 336 -39.33 -16.07 28.91
CA TRP A 336 -38.52 -17.09 28.23
C TRP A 336 -37.90 -16.55 26.94
N ALA A 337 -38.68 -15.82 26.14
CA ALA A 337 -38.20 -15.23 24.88
C ALA A 337 -37.08 -14.20 25.11
N ASN A 338 -37.19 -13.40 26.17
CA ASN A 338 -36.14 -12.46 26.57
C ASN A 338 -34.88 -13.18 27.06
N GLU A 339 -35.02 -14.22 27.91
CA GLU A 339 -33.88 -15.00 28.40
C GLU A 339 -33.15 -15.75 27.27
N LEU A 340 -33.89 -16.33 26.33
CA LEU A 340 -33.32 -16.98 25.14
C LEU A 340 -32.62 -15.94 24.25
N GLY A 341 -33.24 -14.77 24.03
CA GLY A 341 -32.65 -13.67 23.28
C GLY A 341 -31.34 -13.17 23.90
N GLU A 342 -31.30 -13.02 25.23
CA GLU A 342 -30.08 -12.66 25.95
C GLU A 342 -29.01 -13.75 25.87
N ALA A 343 -29.38 -15.02 26.03
CA ALA A 343 -28.44 -16.14 25.94
C ALA A 343 -27.82 -16.26 24.53
N ILE A 344 -28.64 -16.09 23.49
CA ILE A 344 -28.18 -16.04 22.09
C ILE A 344 -27.26 -14.84 21.87
N ALA A 345 -27.63 -13.65 22.36
CA ALA A 345 -26.80 -12.45 22.21
C ALA A 345 -25.46 -12.57 22.95
N ARG A 346 -25.44 -13.20 24.13
CA ARG A 346 -24.19 -13.50 24.85
C ARG A 346 -23.35 -14.53 24.08
N LEU A 347 -23.96 -15.58 23.53
CA LEU A 347 -23.25 -16.59 22.75
C LEU A 347 -22.66 -15.98 21.47
N ASP A 348 -23.43 -15.17 20.77
CA ASP A 348 -23.00 -14.45 19.57
C ASP A 348 -21.84 -13.49 19.89
N HIS A 349 -21.93 -12.75 21.00
CA HIS A 349 -20.86 -11.88 21.46
C HIS A 349 -19.56 -12.65 21.76
N VAL A 350 -19.63 -13.79 22.45
CA VAL A 350 -18.44 -14.60 22.77
C VAL A 350 -17.86 -15.27 21.52
N LEU A 351 -18.71 -15.77 20.61
CA LEU A 351 -18.27 -16.31 19.32
C LEU A 351 -17.60 -15.23 18.46
N PHE A 352 -18.13 -14.02 18.47
CA PHE A 352 -17.56 -12.87 17.78
C PHE A 352 -16.20 -12.47 18.37
N ILE A 353 -16.04 -12.45 19.70
CA ILE A 353 -14.75 -12.23 20.35
C ILE A 353 -13.75 -13.31 19.93
N ARG A 354 -14.16 -14.58 19.85
CA ARG A 354 -13.30 -15.69 19.44
C ARG A 354 -12.88 -15.57 17.97
N GLU A 355 -13.77 -15.13 17.10
CA GLU A 355 -13.43 -14.83 15.70
C GLU A 355 -12.43 -13.69 15.61
N CYS A 356 -12.63 -12.62 16.38
CA CYS A 356 -11.67 -11.51 16.49
C CYS A 356 -10.31 -11.99 17.02
N ASP A 357 -10.28 -12.87 18.03
CA ASP A 357 -9.03 -13.45 18.54
C ASP A 357 -8.32 -14.29 17.47
N LYS A 358 -9.06 -15.11 16.71
CA LYS A 358 -8.50 -15.87 15.59
C LYS A 358 -7.92 -14.96 14.51
N GLU A 359 -8.60 -13.88 14.16
CA GLU A 359 -8.09 -12.89 13.20
C GLU A 359 -6.84 -12.18 13.72
N LEU A 360 -6.81 -11.83 15.01
CA LEU A 360 -5.63 -11.25 15.64
C LEU A 360 -4.45 -12.23 15.62
N ARG A 361 -4.68 -13.51 15.91
CA ARG A 361 -3.67 -14.58 15.76
C ARG A 361 -3.24 -14.77 14.31
N ALA A 362 -4.16 -14.65 13.35
CA ALA A 362 -3.81 -14.71 11.93
C ALA A 362 -2.94 -13.53 11.51
N LEU A 363 -3.15 -12.32 12.07
CA LEU A 363 -2.27 -11.17 11.85
C LEU A 363 -0.87 -11.40 12.45
N VAL A 364 -0.79 -12.00 13.65
CA VAL A 364 0.48 -12.43 14.26
C VAL A 364 1.17 -13.49 13.39
N GLY A 365 0.43 -14.52 12.98
CA GLY A 365 0.92 -15.66 12.19
C GLY A 365 1.28 -15.31 10.75
N ALA A 366 0.59 -14.36 10.10
CA ALA A 366 0.95 -13.85 8.78
C ALA A 366 2.25 -13.04 8.84
N ASN A 367 2.51 -12.37 9.97
CA ASN A 367 3.81 -11.75 10.22
C ASN A 367 4.91 -12.81 10.36
N ALA A 368 4.60 -13.97 10.97
CA ALA A 368 5.51 -15.12 11.10
C ALA A 368 5.70 -15.94 9.80
N ILE A 369 4.68 -16.14 8.96
CA ILE A 369 4.82 -16.93 7.71
C ILE A 369 5.56 -16.12 6.63
N LYS A 370 5.45 -14.77 6.64
CA LYS A 370 6.35 -13.89 5.88
C LYS A 370 7.80 -13.90 6.42
N THR A 371 8.09 -14.61 7.52
CA THR A 371 9.44 -14.81 8.07
C THR A 371 10.07 -16.16 7.71
N SER A 372 9.35 -17.07 7.04
CA SER A 372 9.83 -18.42 6.72
C SER A 372 9.50 -18.84 5.28
N SER A 373 9.89 -18.06 4.27
CA SER A 373 9.97 -18.56 2.90
C SER A 373 11.39 -19.11 2.64
N PRO A 374 11.57 -20.42 2.39
CA PRO A 374 12.85 -20.95 1.95
C PRO A 374 13.14 -20.44 0.53
N SER A 375 14.29 -19.79 0.35
CA SER A 375 14.79 -19.40 -0.98
C SER A 375 14.94 -20.64 -1.87
N PRO A 376 14.54 -20.59 -3.15
CA PRO A 376 14.81 -21.66 -4.09
C PRO A 376 16.32 -21.76 -4.33
N THR A 377 16.90 -22.91 -4.01
CA THR A 377 18.29 -23.23 -4.33
C THR A 377 18.50 -23.24 -5.85
N PRO A 378 19.54 -22.59 -6.39
CA PRO A 378 19.87 -22.69 -7.81
C PRO A 378 20.36 -24.11 -8.13
N PRO A 379 20.06 -24.64 -9.34
CA PRO A 379 20.54 -25.95 -9.76
C PRO A 379 22.07 -25.92 -9.89
N ASN A 380 22.67 -26.97 -9.34
CA ASN A 380 24.11 -27.18 -9.27
C ASN A 380 24.60 -27.65 -10.65
N ASP A 381 25.17 -26.75 -11.46
CA ASP A 381 25.89 -27.13 -12.67
C ASP A 381 27.16 -27.89 -12.29
N LYS A 382 27.09 -29.21 -12.43
CA LYS A 382 28.27 -30.07 -12.42
C LYS A 382 29.05 -29.83 -13.72
N GLN A 383 30.18 -29.16 -13.57
CA GLN A 383 31.27 -29.18 -14.52
C GLN A 383 31.83 -30.61 -14.73
N ILE A 384 32.03 -30.93 -16.00
CA ILE A 384 33.18 -31.68 -16.55
C ILE A 384 33.22 -33.19 -16.26
N ASN A 385 32.87 -33.97 -17.29
CA ASN A 385 33.87 -34.75 -18.02
C ASN A 385 33.45 -34.94 -19.49
#